data_AF-A0A7Y3P0W1-F1
#
_entry.id   AF-A0A7Y3P0W1-F1
#
_cell.length_a   1.000
_cell.length_b   1.000
_cell.length_c   1.000
_cell.angle_alpha   90.00
_cell.angle_beta   90.00
_cell.angle_gamma   90.00
#
_symmetry.space_group_name_H-M   'P 1'
#
loop_
_entity.id
_entity.type
_entity.pdbx_description
1 polymer ?
#
loop_
_entity_poly.entity_id
_entity_poly.type
_entity_poly.pdbx_seq_one_letter_code
_entity_poly.pdbx_strand_id
1 'polypeptide(L)'
;MNVYDASGIILRKVHSDLEGKLLWNNFVQEQTRGYNEAAANEIRGVYARALIILIDEGLCRKAPGSDVVELAHKGIEYNGDFKKYLKKKKITVLLEKLRRIAPIVSAIIVIITFIITMIKRNADKQKKAVIKVQAPAKPKKR
;
A
#
# COMPACT_ATOMS: atom_id res chain seq x y z
N MET A 1 8.98 14.59 13.30
CA MET A 1 8.11 14.70 12.11
C MET A 1 8.61 13.71 11.05
N ASN A 2 7.73 13.02 10.31
CA ASN A 2 8.15 12.12 9.23
C ASN A 2 8.32 12.89 7.90
N VAL A 3 9.24 12.44 7.05
CA VAL A 3 9.45 12.96 5.69
C VAL A 3 8.15 12.92 4.88
N TYR A 4 7.37 11.84 5.00
CA TYR A 4 6.11 11.71 4.29
C TYR A 4 5.02 12.69 4.74
N ASP A 5 5.03 13.09 6.01
CA ASP A 5 4.06 14.07 6.53
C ASP A 5 4.45 15.46 6.01
N ALA A 6 5.75 15.77 6.03
CA ALA A 6 6.32 16.96 5.43
C ALA A 6 6.00 17.05 3.91
N SER A 7 6.11 15.96 3.14
CA SER A 7 5.70 15.94 1.73
C SER A 7 4.21 16.29 1.55
N GLY A 8 3.35 15.81 2.46
CA GLY A 8 1.92 16.15 2.45
C GLY A 8 1.61 17.61 2.82
N ILE A 9 2.47 18.25 3.63
CA ILE A 9 2.40 19.68 3.96
C ILE A 9 2.88 20.53 2.78
N ILE A 10 4.03 20.18 2.17
CA ILE A 10 4.56 20.88 0.98
C ILE A 10 3.52 20.86 -0.14
N LEU A 11 3.02 19.69 -0.54
CA LEU A 11 2.03 19.56 -1.62
C LEU A 11 0.77 20.40 -1.34
N ARG A 12 0.32 20.46 -0.08
CA ARG A 12 -0.83 21.29 0.30
C ARG A 12 -0.52 22.78 0.17
N LYS A 13 0.64 23.24 0.64
CA LYS A 13 1.04 24.66 0.58
C LYS A 13 1.17 25.13 -0.87
N VAL A 14 1.84 24.34 -1.73
CA VAL A 14 1.97 24.65 -3.17
C VAL A 14 0.61 24.61 -3.87
N HIS A 15 -0.26 23.65 -3.57
CA HIS A 15 -1.63 23.60 -4.14
C HIS A 15 -2.52 24.76 -3.65
N SER A 16 -2.32 25.26 -2.42
CA SER A 16 -3.05 26.44 -1.93
C SER A 16 -2.56 27.77 -2.51
N ASP A 17 -1.37 27.78 -3.10
CA ASP A 17 -0.78 28.95 -3.76
C ASP A 17 -1.23 28.99 -5.23
N LEU A 18 -2.36 29.65 -5.45
CA LEU A 18 -2.98 29.81 -6.78
C LEU A 18 -2.13 30.63 -7.75
N GLU A 19 -1.11 31.35 -7.27
CA GLU A 19 -0.18 32.10 -8.13
C GLU A 19 1.09 31.30 -8.49
N GLY A 20 1.34 30.17 -7.80
CA GLY A 20 2.49 29.30 -8.05
C GLY A 20 3.84 29.93 -7.68
N LYS A 21 3.90 30.73 -6.61
CA LYS A 21 5.05 31.57 -6.22
C LYS A 21 5.72 31.15 -4.91
N LEU A 22 5.46 29.93 -4.41
CA LEU A 22 5.91 29.49 -3.09
C LEU A 22 7.45 29.51 -2.98
N LEU A 23 7.98 30.55 -2.36
CA LEU A 23 9.39 30.69 -2.01
C LEU A 23 9.75 29.68 -0.93
N TRP A 24 10.64 28.74 -1.27
CA TRP A 24 11.00 27.63 -0.42
C TRP A 24 11.60 28.08 0.92
N ASN A 25 12.52 29.04 0.89
CA ASN A 25 13.12 29.62 2.10
C ASN A 25 12.07 30.24 3.03
N ASN A 26 11.07 30.95 2.50
CA ASN A 26 10.01 31.57 3.31
C ASN A 26 9.11 30.50 3.95
N PHE A 27 8.73 29.47 3.19
CA PHE A 27 8.00 28.32 3.73
C PHE A 27 8.80 27.62 4.84
N VAL A 28 10.08 27.32 4.61
CA VAL A 28 10.92 26.64 5.60
C VAL A 28 11.15 27.50 6.86
N GLN A 29 11.25 28.83 6.72
CA GLN A 29 11.29 29.75 7.86
C GLN A 29 9.97 29.77 8.64
N GLU A 30 8.81 29.83 7.96
CA GLU A 30 7.48 29.71 8.60
C GLU A 30 7.38 28.41 9.41
N GLN A 31 7.80 27.28 8.83
CA GLN A 31 7.76 25.96 9.48
C GLN A 31 8.83 25.74 10.56
N THR A 32 9.83 26.63 10.70
CA THR A 32 10.85 26.57 11.76
C THR A 32 10.76 27.70 12.79
N ARG A 33 9.78 28.60 12.68
CA ARG A 33 9.61 29.73 13.59
C ARG A 33 9.29 29.27 15.01
N GLY A 34 10.10 29.67 15.98
CA GLY A 34 9.93 29.34 17.40
C GLY A 34 10.60 28.04 17.86
N TYR A 35 11.26 27.29 16.97
CA TYR A 35 12.14 26.19 17.35
C TYR A 35 13.55 26.71 17.71
N ASN A 36 14.27 25.98 18.58
CA ASN A 36 15.70 26.21 18.77
C ASN A 36 16.49 25.79 17.51
N GLU A 37 17.75 26.24 17.39
CA GLU A 37 18.53 26.06 16.18
C GLU A 37 18.72 24.59 15.76
N ALA A 38 18.98 23.69 16.73
CA ALA A 38 19.15 22.27 16.46
C ALA A 38 17.86 21.65 15.89
N ALA A 39 16.72 21.86 16.54
CA ALA A 39 15.42 21.35 16.06
C ALA A 39 15.00 22.00 14.73
N ALA A 40 15.29 23.30 14.54
CA ALA A 40 15.06 23.99 13.27
C ALA A 40 15.89 23.35 12.13
N ASN A 41 17.15 23.01 12.38
CA ASN A 41 18.02 22.35 11.40
C ASN A 41 17.59 20.90 11.09
N GLU A 42 17.09 20.14 12.08
CA GLU A 42 16.45 18.85 11.80
C GLU A 42 15.19 19.00 10.93
N ILE A 43 14.31 19.95 11.26
CA ILE A 43 13.07 20.23 10.52
C ILE A 43 13.39 20.66 9.09
N ARG A 44 14.38 21.55 8.88
CA ARG A 44 14.93 21.90 7.55
C ARG A 44 15.37 20.65 6.78
N GLY A 45 16.13 19.76 7.42
CA GLY A 45 16.59 18.50 6.81
C GLY A 45 15.44 17.55 6.43
N VAL A 46 14.38 17.46 7.24
CA VAL A 46 13.19 16.66 6.92
C VAL A 46 12.43 17.26 5.74
N TYR A 47 12.21 18.58 5.72
CA TYR A 47 11.53 19.27 4.60
C TYR A 47 12.35 19.22 3.30
N ALA A 48 13.68 19.37 3.36
CA ALA A 48 14.55 19.25 2.17
C ALA A 48 14.48 17.84 1.55
N ARG A 49 14.58 16.78 2.37
CA ARG A 49 14.39 15.40 1.89
C ARG A 49 12.99 15.16 1.33
N ALA A 50 11.97 15.76 1.94
CA ALA A 50 10.59 15.66 1.46
C ALA A 50 10.38 16.35 0.11
N LEU A 51 11.04 17.50 -0.12
CA LEU A 51 11.00 18.21 -1.41
C LEU A 51 11.73 17.43 -2.52
N ILE A 52 12.90 16.86 -2.23
CA ILE A 52 13.66 16.04 -3.21
C ILE A 52 12.78 14.88 -3.71
N ILE A 53 12.15 14.13 -2.81
CA ILE A 53 11.23 13.04 -3.18
C ILE A 53 10.08 13.54 -4.05
N LEU A 54 9.50 14.71 -3.75
CA LEU A 54 8.42 15.28 -4.57
C LEU A 54 8.87 15.73 -5.96
N ILE A 55 10.15 16.10 -6.14
CA ILE A 55 10.75 16.43 -7.43
C ILE A 55 11.06 15.13 -8.21
N ASP A 56 11.65 14.13 -7.56
CA ASP A 56 11.94 12.81 -8.17
C ASP A 56 10.67 12.07 -8.59
N GLU A 57 9.60 12.15 -7.77
CA GLU A 57 8.28 11.64 -8.11
C GLU A 57 7.60 12.45 -9.24
N GLY A 58 8.12 13.64 -9.57
CA GLY A 58 7.63 14.54 -10.61
C GLY A 58 6.36 15.31 -10.22
N LEU A 59 6.08 15.45 -8.92
CA LEU A 59 4.89 16.13 -8.38
C LEU A 59 5.13 17.63 -8.16
N CYS A 60 6.34 18.00 -7.73
CA CYS A 60 6.81 19.38 -7.64
C CYS A 60 7.93 19.63 -8.65
N ARG A 61 8.17 20.91 -8.99
CA ARG A 61 9.37 21.38 -9.68
C ARG A 61 9.94 22.61 -8.96
N LYS A 62 11.25 22.80 -9.05
CA LYS A 62 11.90 24.06 -8.69
C LYS A 62 12.17 24.84 -9.97
N ALA A 63 11.79 26.12 -10.02
CA ALA A 63 11.99 26.92 -11.22
C ALA A 63 13.50 27.16 -11.48
N PRO A 64 14.00 27.09 -12.73
CA PRO A 64 15.43 27.23 -13.02
C PRO A 64 16.03 28.53 -12.46
N GLY A 65 17.09 28.42 -11.66
CA GLY A 65 17.76 29.57 -11.03
C GLY A 65 16.96 30.30 -9.94
N SER A 66 15.78 29.79 -9.55
CA SER A 66 14.87 30.44 -8.60
C SER A 66 14.64 29.59 -7.35
N ASP A 67 14.25 30.23 -6.25
CA ASP A 67 13.85 29.55 -5.01
C ASP A 67 12.34 29.19 -4.95
N VAL A 68 11.60 29.50 -6.02
CA VAL A 68 10.18 29.14 -6.16
C VAL A 68 10.00 27.64 -6.41
N VAL A 69 9.06 27.04 -5.68
CA VAL A 69 8.61 25.65 -5.86
C VAL A 69 7.17 25.65 -6.37
N GLU A 70 6.95 24.96 -7.48
CA GLU A 70 5.67 24.86 -8.19
C GLU A 70 5.17 23.40 -8.23
N LEU A 71 3.90 23.19 -8.56
CA LEU A 71 3.44 21.87 -9.02
C LEU A 71 3.99 21.60 -10.42
N ALA A 72 4.58 20.42 -10.62
CA ALA A 72 4.94 19.94 -11.95
C ALA A 72 3.70 19.38 -12.66
N HIS A 73 3.78 19.07 -13.97
CA HIS A 73 2.63 18.58 -14.77
C HIS A 73 1.86 17.43 -14.08
N LYS A 74 2.56 16.47 -13.49
CA LYS A 74 2.01 15.31 -12.75
C LYS A 74 1.27 15.69 -11.45
N GLY A 75 1.55 16.87 -10.90
CA GLY A 75 0.84 17.49 -9.79
C GLY A 75 -0.29 18.43 -10.23
N ILE A 76 -0.28 18.91 -11.47
CA ILE A 76 -1.31 19.77 -12.07
C ILE A 76 -2.58 18.97 -12.45
N GLU A 77 -2.49 17.64 -12.59
CA GLU A 77 -3.64 16.75 -12.83
C GLU A 77 -4.67 16.65 -11.67
N TYR A 78 -4.57 17.48 -10.61
CA TYR A 78 -5.30 17.32 -9.35
C TYR A 78 -6.76 17.76 -9.26
N ASN A 79 -7.43 17.91 -10.41
CA ASN A 79 -8.87 17.65 -10.48
C ASN A 79 -9.19 16.14 -10.26
N GLY A 80 -8.21 15.24 -10.47
CA GLY A 80 -8.37 13.78 -10.33
C GLY A 80 -7.29 13.03 -9.53
N ASP A 81 -5.99 13.29 -9.77
CA ASP A 81 -4.85 12.80 -8.95
C ASP A 81 -4.16 14.07 -8.14
N PHE A 82 -3.85 14.63 -5.88
CA PHE A 82 -3.80 14.20 -4.41
C PHE A 82 -4.51 12.95 -3.78
N LYS A 83 -5.85 12.85 -3.80
CA LYS A 83 -6.66 11.81 -3.12
C LYS A 83 -6.34 10.36 -3.56
N LYS A 84 -5.93 10.09 -4.81
CA LYS A 84 -5.47 8.74 -5.22
C LYS A 84 -4.07 8.42 -4.67
N TYR A 85 -3.18 9.36 -4.38
CA TYR A 85 -1.82 9.10 -3.91
C TYR A 85 -1.86 8.54 -2.48
N LEU A 86 -2.68 9.15 -1.63
CA LEU A 86 -3.01 8.63 -0.30
C LEU A 86 -3.70 7.26 -0.35
N LYS A 87 -4.59 7.01 -1.34
CA LYS A 87 -5.15 5.67 -1.58
C LYS A 87 -4.07 4.68 -2.03
N LYS A 88 -3.22 5.04 -2.98
CA LYS A 88 -2.17 4.19 -3.57
C LYS A 88 -1.18 3.77 -2.49
N LYS A 89 -0.74 4.69 -1.62
CA LYS A 89 0.09 4.38 -0.46
C LYS A 89 -0.59 3.40 0.52
N LYS A 90 -1.89 3.58 0.81
CA LYS A 90 -2.66 2.61 1.61
C LYS A 90 -2.79 1.24 0.91
N ILE A 91 -2.96 1.22 -0.41
CA ILE A 91 -3.07 0.00 -1.23
C ILE A 91 -1.73 -0.75 -1.27
N THR A 92 -0.59 -0.08 -1.43
CA THR A 92 0.73 -0.73 -1.39
C THR A 92 0.98 -1.39 -0.03
N VAL A 93 0.71 -0.68 1.07
CA VAL A 93 0.84 -1.24 2.44
C VAL A 93 -0.14 -2.40 2.70
N LEU A 94 -1.33 -2.38 2.09
CA LEU A 94 -2.27 -3.51 2.12
C LEU A 94 -1.76 -4.71 1.31
N LEU A 95 -1.26 -4.48 0.09
CA LEU A 95 -0.68 -5.52 -0.77
C LEU A 95 0.54 -6.17 -0.14
N GLU A 96 1.39 -5.39 0.53
CA GLU A 96 2.58 -5.89 1.22
C GLU A 96 2.22 -6.76 2.43
N LYS A 97 1.21 -6.35 3.22
CA LYS A 97 0.62 -7.19 4.28
C LYS A 97 -0.03 -8.47 3.71
N LEU A 98 -0.81 -8.36 2.65
CA LEU A 98 -1.46 -9.50 1.98
C LEU A 98 -0.44 -10.48 1.41
N ARG A 99 0.65 -10.01 0.78
CA ARG A 99 1.73 -10.84 0.26
C ARG A 99 2.46 -11.62 1.36
N ARG A 100 2.52 -11.08 2.58
CA ARG A 100 3.06 -11.77 3.77
C ARG A 100 2.12 -12.84 4.33
N ILE A 101 0.80 -12.69 4.15
CA ILE A 101 -0.24 -13.59 4.70
C ILE A 101 -0.63 -14.69 3.69
N ALA A 102 -0.56 -14.41 2.39
CA ALA A 102 -0.86 -15.35 1.29
C ALA A 102 -0.22 -16.75 1.43
N PRO A 103 1.09 -16.92 1.76
CA PRO A 103 1.67 -18.25 1.92
C PRO A 103 1.06 -19.04 3.10
N ILE A 104 0.68 -18.35 4.18
CA ILE A 104 0.06 -18.98 5.37
C ILE A 104 -1.34 -19.49 5.00
N VAL A 105 -2.15 -18.65 4.33
CA VAL A 105 -3.50 -19.03 3.87
C VAL A 105 -3.45 -20.18 2.86
N SER A 106 -2.48 -20.17 1.94
CA SER A 106 -2.27 -21.27 0.98
C SER A 106 -1.97 -22.60 1.68
N ALA A 107 -1.06 -22.59 2.67
CA ALA A 107 -0.74 -23.78 3.45
C ALA A 107 -1.96 -24.33 4.22
N ILE A 108 -2.77 -23.44 4.83
CA ILE A 108 -4.00 -23.83 5.54
C ILE A 108 -5.01 -24.49 4.57
N ILE A 109 -5.20 -23.94 3.36
CA ILE A 109 -6.09 -24.52 2.35
C ILE A 109 -5.63 -25.92 1.93
N VAL A 110 -4.32 -26.13 1.73
CA VAL A 110 -3.76 -27.45 1.38
C VAL A 110 -4.00 -28.46 2.51
N ILE A 111 -3.76 -28.07 3.78
CA ILE A 111 -3.99 -28.93 4.95
C ILE A 111 -5.47 -29.31 5.08
N ILE A 112 -6.39 -28.35 4.97
CA ILE A 112 -7.84 -28.61 5.01
C ILE A 112 -8.27 -29.55 3.87
N THR A 113 -7.78 -29.32 2.65
CA THR A 113 -8.09 -30.16 1.49
C THR A 113 -7.56 -31.59 1.66
N PHE A 114 -6.37 -31.75 2.24
CA PHE A 114 -5.79 -33.05 2.57
C PHE A 114 -6.62 -33.81 3.62
N ILE A 115 -7.04 -33.14 4.70
CA ILE A 115 -7.90 -33.70 5.75
C ILE A 115 -9.25 -34.16 5.16
N ILE A 116 -9.92 -33.31 4.35
CA ILE A 116 -11.17 -33.68 3.65
C ILE A 116 -10.97 -34.90 2.75
N THR A 117 -9.83 -34.98 2.04
CA THR A 117 -9.50 -36.09 1.15
C THR A 117 -9.25 -37.40 1.93
N MET A 118 -8.57 -37.33 3.09
CA MET A 118 -8.40 -38.46 4.01
C MET A 118 -9.73 -38.97 4.55
N ILE A 119 -10.62 -38.07 4.99
CA ILE A 119 -11.95 -38.42 5.50
C ILE A 119 -12.79 -39.08 4.40
N LYS A 120 -12.85 -38.51 3.19
CA LYS A 120 -13.56 -39.11 2.05
C LYS A 120 -13.03 -40.53 1.72
N ARG A 121 -11.70 -40.68 1.64
CA ARG A 121 -11.06 -42.00 1.39
C ARG A 121 -11.39 -43.04 2.46
N ASN A 122 -11.57 -42.65 3.72
CA ASN A 122 -11.94 -43.57 4.79
C ASN A 122 -13.46 -43.89 4.79
N ALA A 123 -14.32 -42.92 4.47
CA ALA A 123 -15.76 -43.16 4.29
C ALA A 123 -16.04 -44.14 3.13
N ASP A 124 -15.36 -43.99 1.99
CA ASP A 124 -15.53 -44.88 0.84
C ASP A 124 -14.99 -46.30 1.10
N LYS A 125 -13.95 -46.45 1.94
CA LYS A 125 -13.49 -47.76 2.42
C LYS A 125 -14.57 -48.46 3.26
N GLN A 126 -15.23 -47.75 4.18
CA GLN A 126 -16.30 -48.34 5.00
C GLN A 126 -17.53 -48.70 4.15
N LYS A 127 -17.96 -47.84 3.21
CA LYS A 127 -19.05 -48.16 2.27
C LYS A 127 -18.78 -49.45 1.47
N LYS A 128 -17.54 -49.64 0.99
CA LYS A 128 -17.15 -50.87 0.28
C LYS A 128 -17.11 -52.13 1.16
N ALA A 129 -16.99 -52.01 2.47
CA ALA A 129 -17.07 -53.15 3.39
C ALA A 129 -18.53 -53.63 3.56
N VAL A 130 -19.47 -52.70 3.78
CA VAL A 130 -20.89 -53.02 4.00
C VAL A 130 -21.52 -53.74 2.79
N ILE A 131 -21.18 -53.30 1.57
CA ILE A 131 -21.73 -53.86 0.32
C ILE A 131 -21.41 -55.35 0.15
N LYS A 132 -20.32 -55.87 0.74
CA LYS A 132 -19.98 -57.31 0.65
C LYS A 132 -20.92 -58.24 1.44
N VAL A 133 -21.77 -57.70 2.33
CA VAL A 133 -22.67 -58.51 3.17
C VAL A 133 -24.05 -58.71 2.52
N GLN A 134 -24.45 -57.84 1.58
CA GLN A 134 -25.75 -57.92 0.88
C GLN A 134 -25.61 -58.30 -0.60
N ALA A 135 -25.13 -59.52 -0.84
CA ALA A 135 -25.25 -60.21 -2.12
C ALA A 135 -26.35 -61.29 -2.03
N PRO A 136 -27.63 -60.99 -2.35
CA PRO A 136 -28.70 -61.97 -2.28
C PRO A 136 -28.50 -63.07 -3.34
N ALA A 137 -28.38 -64.33 -2.89
CA ALA A 137 -28.10 -65.45 -3.77
C ALA A 137 -29.38 -66.06 -4.37
N LYS A 138 -29.54 -65.94 -5.71
CA LYS A 138 -30.30 -66.82 -6.66
C LYS A 138 -30.63 -66.04 -7.95
N PRO A 139 -31.05 -66.71 -9.05
CA PRO A 139 -30.69 -68.05 -9.52
C PRO A 139 -30.25 -68.04 -10.99
N LYS A 140 -29.37 -68.97 -11.41
CA LYS A 140 -29.02 -69.15 -12.82
C LYS A 140 -30.03 -70.10 -13.49
N LYS A 141 -31.03 -69.55 -14.20
CA LYS A 141 -31.86 -70.32 -15.13
C LYS A 141 -31.10 -70.58 -16.44
N ARG A 142 -31.08 -71.84 -16.89
CA ARG A 142 -31.47 -72.21 -18.24
C ARG A 142 -32.08 -73.60 -18.21
#